data_AF-A0A2H0EE18-F1
#
_entry.id   AF-A0A2H0EE18-F1
#
_cell.length_a   1.000
_cell.length_b   1.000
_cell.length_c   1.000
_cell.angle_alpha   90.00
_cell.angle_beta   90.00
_cell.angle_gamma   90.00
#
_symmetry.space_group_name_H-M   'P 1'
#
loop_
_entity.id
_entity.type
_entity.pdbx_description
1 polymer ?
#
loop_
_entity_poly.entity_id
_entity_poly.type
_entity_poly.pdbx_seq_one_letter_code
_entity_poly.pdbx_strand_id
1 'polypeptide(L)'
;LAEIIKIAERLNKKVAISGLSMKTNIQIARNLGFMKIKKDVIIPLEDIRKYHDDKLLILCTGAQGEPQASLMKIANGEHRYIQIKKGDTLILSSSIVPGNERSVQILKDDLSRQGALVYHYKMIDIHSSGHAPQEELKTVMKLIRPKFFIPIHGYYFMRWRNAQHAQEALGLKQEETILIDNGQVVSFTKDSVKPTDENIPAYYIMVDGLGVGDVGEVVLRDRRVLAQEGMVVVIATLDRHSGKFLKNPDIISRGFIYLKENKEFVEELRKRIRNLISRIPRHQQLETDYIKSLMRDQIGQFLYNKTKRRPMILPVIIEV
;
A
#
# COMPACT_ATOMS: atom_id res chain seq x y z
N LEU A 1 -12.39 15.89 -14.98
CA LEU A 1 -11.70 17.21 -14.88
C LEU A 1 -12.22 18.19 -15.92
N ALA A 2 -12.05 17.93 -17.23
CA ALA A 2 -12.54 18.83 -18.29
C ALA A 2 -14.02 19.23 -18.12
N GLU A 3 -14.91 18.25 -17.94
CA GLU A 3 -16.34 18.51 -17.75
C GLU A 3 -16.64 19.30 -16.47
N ILE A 4 -15.92 19.03 -15.37
CA ILE A 4 -16.08 19.78 -14.12
C ILE A 4 -15.73 21.26 -14.33
N ILE A 5 -14.66 21.54 -15.08
CA ILE A 5 -14.26 22.91 -15.40
C ILE A 5 -15.29 23.59 -16.33
N LYS A 6 -15.79 22.87 -17.35
CA LYS A 6 -16.88 23.40 -18.21
C LYS A 6 -18.14 23.73 -17.41
N ILE A 7 -18.50 22.90 -16.43
CA ILE A 7 -19.63 23.16 -15.53
C ILE A 7 -19.34 24.40 -14.68
N ALA A 8 -18.13 24.53 -14.12
CA ALA A 8 -17.73 25.72 -13.38
C ALA A 8 -17.86 27.00 -14.22
N GLU A 9 -17.41 26.97 -15.48
CA GLU A 9 -17.57 28.09 -16.42
C GLU A 9 -19.03 28.47 -16.64
N ARG A 10 -19.91 27.49 -16.86
CA ARG A 10 -21.35 27.72 -17.07
C ARG A 10 -22.03 28.32 -15.82
N LEU A 11 -21.54 27.95 -14.64
CA LEU A 11 -22.03 28.45 -13.36
C LEU A 11 -21.35 29.76 -12.92
N ASN A 12 -20.49 30.34 -13.77
CA ASN A 12 -19.69 31.54 -13.45
C ASN A 12 -18.85 31.37 -12.16
N LYS A 13 -18.34 30.17 -11.92
CA LYS A 13 -17.43 29.86 -10.80
C LYS A 13 -15.97 29.94 -11.26
N LYS A 14 -15.11 30.40 -10.35
CA LYS A 14 -13.65 30.30 -10.45
C LYS A 14 -13.20 28.93 -9.94
N VAL A 15 -12.18 28.38 -10.59
CA VAL A 15 -11.63 27.07 -10.27
C VAL A 15 -10.25 27.23 -9.64
N ALA A 16 -10.07 26.71 -8.43
CA ALA A 16 -8.76 26.59 -7.80
C ALA A 16 -8.33 25.13 -7.76
N ILE A 17 -7.06 24.83 -8.08
CA ILE A 17 -6.56 23.46 -8.16
C ILE A 17 -5.56 23.22 -7.04
N SER A 18 -5.83 22.21 -6.20
CA SER A 18 -4.95 21.79 -5.13
C SER A 18 -4.46 20.35 -5.30
N GLY A 19 -3.15 20.24 -5.59
CA GLY A 19 -2.46 18.99 -5.87
C GLY A 19 -1.61 19.07 -7.13
N LEU A 20 -0.35 18.65 -7.03
CA LEU A 20 0.62 18.76 -8.13
C LEU A 20 0.23 17.91 -9.33
N SER A 21 -0.12 16.63 -9.11
CA SER A 21 -0.51 15.72 -10.19
C SER A 21 -1.69 16.25 -11.01
N MET A 22 -2.69 16.83 -10.34
CA MET A 22 -3.85 17.41 -10.99
C MET A 22 -3.50 18.66 -11.81
N LYS A 23 -2.65 19.55 -11.27
CA LYS A 23 -2.12 20.71 -12.02
C LYS A 23 -1.38 20.25 -13.27
N THR A 24 -0.49 19.28 -13.13
CA THR A 24 0.28 18.70 -14.25
C THR A 24 -0.64 18.10 -15.31
N ASN A 25 -1.61 17.27 -14.93
CA ASN A 25 -2.54 16.65 -15.87
C ASN A 25 -3.40 17.68 -16.62
N ILE A 26 -3.87 18.72 -15.94
CA ILE A 26 -4.62 19.81 -16.59
C ILE A 26 -3.72 20.57 -17.57
N GLN A 27 -2.47 20.87 -17.19
CA GLN A 27 -1.53 21.56 -18.07
C GLN A 27 -1.21 20.74 -19.33
N ILE A 28 -0.93 19.44 -19.17
CA ILE A 28 -0.67 18.52 -20.29
C ILE A 28 -1.90 18.46 -21.20
N ALA A 29 -3.10 18.28 -20.64
CA ALA A 29 -4.33 18.20 -21.42
C ALA A 29 -4.66 19.51 -22.17
N ARG A 30 -4.29 20.67 -21.61
CA ARG A 30 -4.37 21.96 -22.32
C ARG A 30 -3.37 22.05 -23.47
N ASN A 31 -2.12 21.68 -23.23
CA ASN A 31 -1.07 21.71 -24.25
C ASN A 31 -1.38 20.79 -25.43
N LEU A 32 -1.97 19.62 -25.16
CA LEU A 32 -2.41 18.66 -26.17
C LEU A 32 -3.76 19.01 -26.83
N GLY A 33 -4.41 20.10 -26.41
CA GLY A 33 -5.68 20.55 -26.97
C GLY A 33 -6.93 19.78 -26.50
N PHE A 34 -6.81 18.82 -25.58
CA PHE A 34 -7.93 18.09 -24.98
C PHE A 34 -8.80 18.95 -24.06
N MET A 35 -8.25 20.06 -23.53
CA MET A 35 -8.99 21.00 -22.70
C MET A 35 -8.86 22.44 -23.22
N LYS A 36 -10.00 23.02 -23.58
CA LYS A 36 -10.15 24.45 -23.88
C LYS A 36 -10.79 25.11 -22.68
N ILE A 37 -10.03 25.95 -21.98
CA ILE A 37 -10.45 26.62 -20.75
C ILE A 37 -10.35 28.12 -21.00
N LYS A 38 -11.41 28.87 -20.70
CA LYS A 38 -11.41 30.33 -20.88
C LYS A 38 -10.35 30.99 -20.00
N LYS A 39 -9.89 32.16 -20.43
CA LYS A 39 -9.02 33.00 -19.63
C LYS A 39 -9.71 33.31 -18.28
N ASP A 40 -8.92 33.38 -17.22
CA ASP A 40 -9.36 33.78 -15.87
C ASP A 40 -10.36 32.82 -15.17
N VAL A 41 -10.61 31.62 -15.71
CA VAL A 41 -11.43 30.60 -15.02
C VAL A 41 -10.65 29.93 -13.91
N ILE A 42 -9.42 29.52 -14.20
CA ILE A 42 -8.51 28.95 -13.21
C ILE A 42 -7.79 30.09 -12.50
N ILE A 43 -7.86 30.11 -11.17
CA ILE A 43 -7.22 31.10 -10.32
C ILE A 43 -6.13 30.46 -9.44
N PRO A 44 -5.14 31.23 -8.98
CA PRO A 44 -4.20 30.79 -7.95
C PRO A 44 -4.91 30.41 -6.64
N LEU A 45 -4.32 29.50 -5.86
CA LEU A 45 -4.93 29.04 -4.59
C LEU A 45 -4.92 30.13 -3.52
N GLU A 46 -3.91 30.99 -3.54
CA GLU A 46 -3.76 32.15 -2.68
C GLU A 46 -4.88 33.18 -2.89
N ASP A 47 -5.51 33.17 -4.07
CA ASP A 47 -6.54 34.12 -4.45
C ASP A 47 -7.97 33.67 -4.08
N ILE A 48 -8.16 32.45 -3.57
CA ILE A 48 -9.52 31.96 -3.29
C ILE A 48 -10.29 32.85 -2.31
N ARG A 49 -9.61 33.50 -1.36
CA ARG A 49 -10.25 34.41 -0.38
C ARG A 49 -10.76 35.71 -0.99
N LYS A 50 -10.40 36.02 -2.24
CA LYS A 50 -10.88 37.21 -2.97
C LYS A 50 -12.28 37.02 -3.57
N TYR A 51 -12.82 35.80 -3.53
CA TYR A 51 -14.10 35.44 -4.14
C TYR A 51 -15.09 34.97 -3.07
N HIS A 52 -16.38 35.18 -3.33
CA HIS A 52 -17.44 34.58 -2.50
C HIS A 52 -17.46 33.05 -2.63
N ASP A 53 -17.84 32.36 -1.56
CA ASP A 53 -17.86 30.89 -1.49
C ASP A 53 -18.74 30.28 -2.60
N ASP A 54 -19.86 30.93 -2.96
CA ASP A 54 -20.75 30.50 -4.06
C ASP A 54 -20.13 30.66 -5.45
N LYS A 55 -19.04 31.43 -5.60
CA LYS A 55 -18.29 31.62 -6.84
C LYS A 55 -17.05 30.73 -6.94
N LEU A 56 -16.83 29.82 -5.99
CA LEU A 56 -15.67 28.94 -5.99
C LEU A 56 -16.04 27.50 -6.34
N LEU A 57 -15.10 26.83 -7.01
CA LEU A 57 -15.01 25.39 -7.14
C LEU A 57 -13.54 25.01 -6.91
N ILE A 58 -13.27 24.11 -5.97
CA ILE A 58 -11.92 23.67 -5.65
C ILE A 58 -11.77 22.22 -6.11
N LEU A 59 -10.76 21.97 -6.95
CA LEU A 59 -10.38 20.64 -7.40
C LEU A 59 -9.21 20.14 -6.55
N CYS A 60 -9.41 19.05 -5.81
CA CYS A 60 -8.42 18.49 -4.91
C CYS A 60 -8.04 17.06 -5.29
N THR A 61 -6.76 16.72 -5.13
CA THR A 61 -6.30 15.31 -5.07
C THR A 61 -6.59 14.69 -3.70
N GLY A 62 -6.64 13.36 -3.61
CA GLY A 62 -6.72 12.65 -2.33
C GLY A 62 -8.05 11.96 -2.05
N ALA A 63 -8.78 11.60 -3.11
CA ALA A 63 -10.10 10.99 -2.97
C ALA A 63 -10.05 9.56 -2.41
N GLN A 64 -8.87 8.93 -2.33
CA GLN A 64 -8.66 7.62 -1.70
C GLN A 64 -8.20 7.73 -0.24
N GLY A 65 -8.16 8.93 0.33
CA GLY A 65 -7.71 9.14 1.71
C GLY A 65 -6.19 9.04 1.86
N GLU A 66 -5.42 9.36 0.82
CA GLU A 66 -3.96 9.34 0.87
C GLU A 66 -3.43 10.40 1.85
N PRO A 67 -2.62 10.04 2.86
CA PRO A 67 -2.22 10.96 3.94
C PRO A 67 -1.58 12.27 3.48
N GLN A 68 -0.78 12.22 2.41
CA GLN A 68 -0.05 13.37 1.89
C GLN A 68 -0.80 14.17 0.83
N ALA A 69 -1.97 13.71 0.41
CA ALA A 69 -2.75 14.39 -0.63
C ALA A 69 -3.46 15.63 -0.09
N SER A 70 -3.80 16.54 -1.01
CA SER A 70 -4.39 17.83 -0.65
C SER A 70 -5.66 17.71 0.18
N LEU A 71 -6.57 16.79 -0.16
CA LEU A 71 -7.85 16.68 0.52
C LEU A 71 -7.69 16.22 1.98
N MET A 72 -6.75 15.32 2.26
CA MET A 72 -6.44 14.92 3.64
C MET A 72 -5.87 16.07 4.45
N LYS A 73 -4.95 16.86 3.88
CA LYS A 73 -4.42 18.07 4.53
C LYS A 73 -5.52 19.08 4.83
N ILE A 74 -6.53 19.20 3.96
CA ILE A 74 -7.70 20.06 4.19
C ILE A 74 -8.53 19.51 5.35
N ALA A 75 -8.82 18.21 5.35
CA ALA A 75 -9.58 17.55 6.41
C ALA A 75 -8.88 17.67 7.78
N ASN A 76 -7.55 17.61 7.83
CA ASN A 76 -6.78 17.75 9.07
C ASN A 76 -6.52 19.21 9.49
N GLY A 77 -6.96 20.20 8.70
CA GLY A 77 -6.68 21.61 8.97
C GLY A 77 -5.22 22.05 8.71
N GLU A 78 -4.42 21.21 8.06
CA GLU A 78 -3.00 21.43 7.75
C GLU A 78 -2.79 22.18 6.42
N HIS A 79 -3.84 22.32 5.62
CA HIS A 79 -3.74 22.95 4.29
C HIS A 79 -3.62 24.47 4.38
N ARG A 80 -2.52 25.02 3.86
CA ARG A 80 -2.15 26.46 3.98
C ARG A 80 -3.25 27.46 3.60
N TYR A 81 -4.03 27.17 2.56
CA TYR A 81 -4.98 28.12 1.97
C TYR A 81 -6.45 27.78 2.22
N ILE A 82 -6.77 26.51 2.46
CA ILE A 82 -8.14 25.99 2.41
C ILE A 82 -8.48 25.42 3.77
N GLN A 83 -9.60 25.84 4.33
CA GLN A 83 -10.18 25.32 5.55
C GLN A 83 -11.65 25.00 5.28
N ILE A 84 -12.14 23.90 5.83
CA ILE A 84 -13.55 23.52 5.71
C ILE A 84 -14.40 24.48 6.53
N LYS A 85 -15.46 24.99 5.91
CA LYS A 85 -16.52 25.76 6.55
C LYS A 85 -17.78 24.90 6.65
N LYS A 86 -18.60 25.16 7.66
CA LYS A 86 -19.92 24.55 7.77
C LYS A 86 -20.76 24.91 6.54
N GLY A 87 -21.31 23.90 5.87
CA GLY A 87 -22.08 24.06 4.63
C GLY A 87 -21.27 23.88 3.35
N ASP A 88 -19.93 23.74 3.43
CA ASP A 88 -19.12 23.36 2.27
C ASP A 88 -19.60 22.03 1.70
N THR A 89 -19.70 21.94 0.38
CA THR A 89 -20.12 20.72 -0.32
C THR A 89 -18.92 20.01 -0.90
N LEU A 90 -18.71 18.76 -0.49
CA LEU A 90 -17.65 17.91 -1.00
C LEU A 90 -18.21 16.82 -1.89
N ILE A 91 -17.64 16.68 -3.09
CA ILE A 91 -18.03 15.69 -4.09
C ILE A 91 -16.87 14.72 -4.31
N LEU A 92 -17.03 13.50 -3.82
CA LEU A 92 -16.10 12.39 -4.05
C LEU A 92 -16.47 11.67 -5.36
N SER A 93 -16.06 12.27 -6.48
CA SER A 93 -16.24 11.75 -7.85
C SER A 93 -15.27 10.60 -8.17
N SER A 94 -15.20 9.61 -7.28
CA SER A 94 -14.36 8.41 -7.42
C SER A 94 -14.97 7.22 -6.68
N SER A 95 -14.81 6.03 -7.24
CA SER A 95 -14.98 4.77 -6.50
C SER A 95 -13.83 4.57 -5.50
N ILE A 96 -14.05 3.67 -4.54
CA ILE A 96 -13.02 3.29 -3.57
C ILE A 96 -12.23 2.14 -4.18
N VAL A 97 -10.92 2.31 -4.28
CA VAL A 97 -10.01 1.24 -4.67
C VAL A 97 -9.90 0.23 -3.52
N PRO A 98 -10.02 -1.09 -3.78
CA PRO A 98 -9.91 -2.10 -2.73
C PRO A 98 -8.65 -1.94 -1.88
N GLY A 99 -8.81 -1.93 -0.56
CA GLY A 99 -7.75 -1.67 0.42
C GLY A 99 -7.75 -0.25 1.00
N ASN A 100 -8.45 0.70 0.37
CA ASN A 100 -8.53 2.09 0.83
C ASN A 100 -9.82 2.42 1.60
N GLU A 101 -10.70 1.45 1.85
CA GLU A 101 -12.03 1.65 2.46
C GLU A 101 -11.93 2.40 3.79
N ARG A 102 -10.97 1.99 4.64
CA ARG A 102 -10.77 2.62 5.96
C ARG A 102 -10.30 4.07 5.84
N SER A 103 -9.33 4.34 4.97
CA SER A 103 -8.78 5.69 4.77
C SER A 103 -9.85 6.65 4.24
N VAL A 104 -10.65 6.19 3.27
CA VAL A 104 -11.78 6.98 2.75
C VAL A 104 -12.87 7.17 3.81
N GLN A 105 -13.13 6.17 4.66
CA GLN A 105 -14.09 6.32 5.76
C GLN A 105 -13.65 7.40 6.75
N ILE A 106 -12.40 7.35 7.22
CA ILE A 106 -11.84 8.36 8.13
C ILE A 106 -11.95 9.75 7.50
N LEU A 107 -11.57 9.88 6.23
CA LEU A 107 -11.67 11.14 5.49
C LEU A 107 -13.11 11.70 5.53
N LYS A 108 -14.12 10.89 5.17
CA LYS A 108 -15.53 11.32 5.20
C LYS A 108 -15.96 11.73 6.60
N ASP A 109 -15.58 10.98 7.63
CA ASP A 109 -15.93 11.28 9.01
C ASP A 109 -15.33 12.62 9.45
N ASP A 110 -14.06 12.89 9.15
CA ASP A 110 -13.37 14.12 9.55
C ASP A 110 -13.95 15.36 8.84
N LEU A 111 -14.29 15.23 7.56
CA LEU A 111 -14.99 16.28 6.82
C LEU A 111 -16.39 16.53 7.37
N SER A 112 -17.13 15.47 7.68
CA SER A 112 -18.50 15.57 8.22
C SER A 112 -18.51 16.18 9.62
N ARG A 113 -17.53 15.85 10.48
CA ARG A 113 -17.35 16.47 11.81
C ARG A 113 -17.13 17.98 11.74
N GLN A 114 -16.55 18.47 10.64
CA GLN A 114 -16.36 19.90 10.38
C GLN A 114 -17.60 20.58 9.78
N GLY A 115 -18.69 19.83 9.55
CA GLY A 115 -19.94 20.35 9.03
C GLY A 115 -19.99 20.46 7.50
N ALA A 116 -19.12 19.75 6.78
CA ALA A 116 -19.22 19.62 5.33
C ALA A 116 -20.34 18.64 4.93
N LEU A 117 -20.98 18.91 3.80
CA LEU A 117 -21.94 18.03 3.14
C LEU A 117 -21.18 17.12 2.16
N VAL A 118 -21.12 15.82 2.44
CA VAL A 118 -20.34 14.86 1.64
C VAL A 118 -21.24 14.04 0.72
N TYR A 119 -20.98 14.12 -0.58
CA TYR A 119 -21.61 13.28 -1.60
C TYR A 119 -20.58 12.33 -2.23
N HIS A 120 -20.95 11.07 -2.39
CA HIS A 120 -20.11 10.06 -3.04
C HIS A 120 -20.90 9.23 -4.08
N TYR A 121 -20.18 8.47 -4.89
CA TYR A 121 -20.70 7.71 -6.04
C TYR A 121 -21.82 6.70 -5.75
N LYS A 122 -22.05 6.32 -4.49
CA LYS A 122 -23.19 5.43 -4.13
C LYS A 122 -24.46 6.21 -3.79
N MET A 123 -24.34 7.52 -3.56
CA MET A 123 -25.47 8.40 -3.25
C MET A 123 -26.01 9.07 -4.50
N ILE A 124 -25.12 9.45 -5.41
CA ILE A 124 -25.45 10.17 -6.65
C ILE A 124 -24.56 9.67 -7.79
N ASP A 125 -25.06 9.79 -9.02
CA ASP A 125 -24.35 9.35 -10.24
C ASP A 125 -23.26 10.36 -10.63
N ILE A 126 -22.10 10.24 -9.98
CA ILE A 126 -20.96 11.15 -10.14
C ILE A 126 -19.67 10.42 -10.50
N HIS A 127 -19.72 9.11 -10.74
CA HIS A 127 -18.56 8.33 -11.10
C HIS A 127 -18.98 7.13 -11.95
N SER A 128 -18.23 6.92 -13.03
CA SER A 128 -18.29 5.69 -13.83
C SER A 128 -16.92 5.04 -13.83
N SER A 129 -16.91 3.71 -13.92
CA SER A 129 -15.69 2.91 -14.06
C SER A 129 -14.97 3.28 -15.36
N GLY A 130 -13.63 3.27 -15.32
CA GLY A 130 -12.81 3.33 -16.54
C GLY A 130 -12.74 2.00 -17.30
N HIS A 131 -13.29 0.92 -16.73
CA HIS A 131 -13.31 -0.42 -17.31
C HIS A 131 -14.73 -0.80 -17.75
N ALA A 132 -14.82 -1.41 -18.94
CA ALA A 132 -16.06 -1.83 -19.56
C ALA A 132 -16.79 -2.91 -18.73
N PRO A 133 -18.11 -2.77 -18.48
CA PRO A 133 -18.93 -3.83 -17.90
C PRO A 133 -19.15 -4.98 -18.89
N GLN A 134 -19.74 -6.07 -18.39
CA GLN A 134 -19.98 -7.31 -19.14
C GLN A 134 -20.55 -7.09 -20.55
N GLU A 135 -21.62 -6.31 -20.70
CA GLU A 135 -22.29 -6.16 -22.01
C GLU A 135 -21.49 -5.31 -23.00
N GLU A 136 -20.68 -4.36 -22.51
CA GLU A 136 -19.75 -3.61 -23.36
C GLU A 136 -18.59 -4.51 -23.83
N LEU A 137 -18.05 -5.35 -22.94
CA LEU A 137 -17.05 -6.35 -23.30
C LEU A 137 -17.58 -7.31 -24.37
N LYS A 138 -18.79 -7.85 -24.18
CA LYS A 138 -19.45 -8.73 -25.15
C LYS A 138 -19.71 -8.03 -26.48
N THR A 139 -20.08 -6.75 -26.46
CA THR A 139 -20.23 -5.92 -27.67
C THR A 139 -18.93 -5.87 -28.47
N VAL A 140 -17.82 -5.52 -27.81
CA VAL A 140 -16.50 -5.46 -28.46
C VAL A 140 -16.09 -6.83 -29.00
N MET A 141 -16.29 -7.89 -28.23
CA MET A 141 -16.03 -9.27 -28.68
C MET A 141 -16.80 -9.62 -29.96
N LYS A 142 -18.10 -9.30 -30.03
CA LYS A 142 -18.96 -9.56 -31.20
C LYS A 142 -18.58 -8.74 -32.43
N LEU A 143 -18.00 -7.56 -32.22
CA LEU A 143 -17.46 -6.72 -33.31
C LEU A 143 -16.16 -7.29 -33.86
N ILE A 144 -15.25 -7.74 -32.99
CA ILE A 144 -13.94 -8.28 -33.39
C ILE A 144 -14.07 -9.69 -33.98
N ARG A 145 -14.96 -10.53 -33.41
CA ARG A 145 -15.12 -11.95 -33.72
C ARG A 145 -13.79 -12.74 -33.68
N PRO A 146 -13.08 -12.72 -32.54
CA PRO A 146 -11.83 -13.44 -32.41
C PRO A 146 -12.03 -14.96 -32.53
N LYS A 147 -11.11 -15.65 -33.21
CA LYS A 147 -11.07 -17.12 -33.27
C LYS A 147 -10.61 -17.75 -31.95
N PHE A 148 -9.73 -17.03 -31.24
CA PHE A 148 -9.17 -17.43 -29.94
C PHE A 148 -9.20 -16.24 -28.99
N PHE A 149 -9.43 -16.46 -27.71
CA PHE A 149 -9.56 -15.39 -26.73
C PHE A 149 -8.68 -15.63 -25.50
N ILE A 150 -7.85 -14.64 -25.16
CA ILE A 150 -7.04 -14.65 -23.94
C ILE A 150 -7.39 -13.39 -23.13
N PRO A 151 -8.11 -13.52 -22.00
CA PRO A 151 -8.39 -12.39 -21.15
C PRO A 151 -7.13 -11.96 -20.41
N ILE A 152 -6.79 -10.68 -20.55
CA ILE A 152 -5.71 -10.01 -19.82
C ILE A 152 -6.27 -9.04 -18.78
N HIS A 153 -5.38 -8.46 -17.97
CA HIS A 153 -5.66 -7.40 -16.99
C HIS A 153 -6.77 -7.75 -15.96
N GLY A 154 -6.37 -8.27 -14.81
CA GLY A 154 -7.25 -8.54 -13.67
C GLY A 154 -6.81 -9.76 -12.88
N TYR A 155 -7.38 -9.95 -11.70
CA TYR A 155 -7.19 -11.18 -10.94
C TYR A 155 -7.74 -12.39 -11.71
N TYR A 156 -7.26 -13.59 -11.37
CA TYR A 156 -7.64 -14.83 -12.05
C TYR A 156 -9.16 -14.97 -12.21
N PHE A 157 -9.94 -14.73 -11.14
CA PHE A 157 -11.40 -14.77 -11.20
C PHE A 157 -12.00 -13.84 -12.25
N MET A 158 -11.50 -12.61 -12.37
CA MET A 158 -11.99 -11.63 -13.35
C MET A 158 -11.69 -12.09 -14.77
N ARG A 159 -10.48 -12.60 -15.01
CA ARG A 159 -10.06 -13.15 -16.30
C ARG A 159 -10.89 -14.37 -16.67
N TRP A 160 -11.11 -15.28 -15.72
CA TRP A 160 -11.96 -16.45 -15.89
C TRP A 160 -13.40 -16.07 -16.27
N ARG A 161 -14.02 -15.10 -15.58
CA ARG A 161 -15.35 -14.58 -15.98
C ARG A 161 -15.34 -13.96 -17.38
N ASN A 162 -14.29 -13.22 -17.72
CA ASN A 162 -14.17 -12.61 -19.05
C ASN A 162 -14.04 -13.67 -20.17
N ALA A 163 -13.34 -14.78 -19.91
CA ALA A 163 -13.33 -15.92 -20.82
C ALA A 163 -14.73 -16.53 -21.01
N GLN A 164 -15.50 -16.70 -19.93
CA GLN A 164 -16.89 -17.16 -20.02
C GLN A 164 -17.76 -16.21 -20.85
N HIS A 165 -17.58 -14.90 -20.68
CA HIS A 165 -18.31 -13.93 -21.51
C HIS A 165 -17.98 -14.06 -23.00
N ALA A 166 -16.73 -14.37 -23.36
CA ALA A 166 -16.35 -14.65 -24.74
C ALA A 166 -17.00 -15.93 -25.26
N GLN A 167 -17.00 -17.01 -24.47
CA GLN A 167 -17.68 -18.27 -24.80
C GLN A 167 -19.19 -18.05 -25.04
N GLU A 168 -19.86 -17.35 -24.12
CA GLU A 168 -21.29 -17.03 -24.22
C GLU A 168 -21.61 -16.14 -25.44
N ALA A 169 -20.81 -15.10 -25.69
CA ALA A 169 -21.11 -14.10 -26.70
C ALA A 169 -20.77 -14.53 -28.14
N LEU A 170 -19.80 -15.43 -28.29
CA LEU A 170 -19.24 -15.84 -29.58
C LEU A 170 -19.40 -17.32 -29.89
N GLY A 171 -19.81 -18.14 -28.91
CA GLY A 171 -19.85 -19.59 -29.05
C GLY A 171 -18.47 -20.24 -29.07
N LEU A 172 -17.43 -19.56 -28.53
CA LEU A 172 -16.09 -20.14 -28.44
C LEU A 172 -16.10 -21.34 -27.48
N LYS A 173 -15.36 -22.38 -27.85
CA LYS A 173 -15.14 -23.55 -27.00
C LYS A 173 -14.13 -23.24 -25.90
N GLN A 174 -14.07 -24.10 -24.89
CA GLN A 174 -13.15 -23.92 -23.76
C GLN A 174 -11.69 -23.91 -24.22
N GLU A 175 -11.34 -24.78 -25.17
CA GLU A 175 -10.00 -24.85 -25.78
C GLU A 175 -9.63 -23.63 -26.64
N GLU A 176 -10.61 -22.80 -27.02
CA GLU A 176 -10.39 -21.56 -27.78
C GLU A 176 -10.24 -20.34 -26.85
N THR A 177 -10.47 -20.53 -25.55
CA THR A 177 -10.34 -19.48 -24.52
C THR A 177 -9.25 -19.85 -23.51
N ILE A 178 -8.09 -19.22 -23.60
CA ILE A 178 -6.91 -19.61 -22.81
C ILE A 178 -6.73 -18.66 -21.64
N LEU A 179 -6.62 -19.23 -20.43
CA LEU A 179 -6.21 -18.53 -19.22
C LEU A 179 -4.73 -18.80 -18.98
N ILE A 180 -3.96 -17.73 -18.84
CA ILE A 180 -2.52 -17.80 -18.54
C ILE A 180 -2.14 -16.93 -17.36
N ASP A 181 -1.09 -17.31 -16.66
CA ASP A 181 -0.43 -16.51 -15.63
C ASP A 181 0.84 -15.86 -16.18
N ASN A 182 1.34 -14.86 -15.44
CA ASN A 182 2.55 -14.14 -15.83
C ASN A 182 3.72 -15.12 -16.01
N GLY A 183 4.40 -15.03 -17.16
CA GLY A 183 5.53 -15.91 -17.52
C GLY A 183 5.14 -17.10 -18.39
N GLN A 184 3.87 -17.53 -18.40
CA GLN A 184 3.48 -18.64 -19.27
C GLN A 184 3.51 -18.24 -20.75
N VAL A 185 4.10 -19.11 -21.57
CA VAL A 185 4.21 -18.90 -23.02
C VAL A 185 3.03 -19.58 -23.72
N VAL A 186 2.44 -18.89 -24.70
CA VAL A 186 1.32 -19.41 -25.51
C VAL A 186 1.75 -19.45 -26.97
N SER A 187 1.61 -20.62 -27.59
CA SER A 187 1.83 -20.80 -29.02
C SER A 187 0.53 -20.53 -29.77
N PHE A 188 0.61 -19.69 -30.80
CA PHE A 188 -0.48 -19.40 -31.71
C PHE A 188 -0.13 -19.88 -33.12
N THR A 189 -1.06 -20.56 -33.76
CA THR A 189 -1.05 -20.79 -35.20
C THR A 189 -2.36 -20.29 -35.79
N LYS A 190 -2.52 -20.39 -37.11
CA LYS A 190 -3.79 -20.08 -37.77
C LYS A 190 -4.96 -20.89 -37.19
N ASP A 191 -4.71 -22.11 -36.73
CA ASP A 191 -5.74 -23.10 -36.40
C ASP A 191 -5.66 -23.64 -34.97
N SER A 192 -4.69 -23.21 -34.18
CA SER A 192 -4.56 -23.65 -32.79
C SER A 192 -4.05 -22.54 -31.87
N VAL A 193 -4.56 -22.52 -30.64
CA VAL A 193 -3.96 -21.81 -29.52
C VAL A 193 -3.70 -22.82 -28.40
N LYS A 194 -2.51 -22.81 -27.82
CA LYS A 194 -2.20 -23.66 -26.67
C LYS A 194 -1.09 -23.06 -25.81
N PRO A 195 -1.20 -23.13 -24.47
CA PRO A 195 -0.04 -22.97 -23.60
C PRO A 195 1.05 -23.96 -24.01
N THR A 196 2.29 -23.52 -23.98
CA THR A 196 3.45 -24.39 -24.15
C THR A 196 3.96 -24.86 -22.80
N ASP A 197 4.85 -25.85 -22.81
CA ASP A 197 5.57 -26.27 -21.59
C ASP A 197 6.66 -25.26 -21.17
N GLU A 198 6.96 -24.28 -22.02
CA GLU A 198 7.87 -23.19 -21.72
C GLU A 198 7.24 -22.15 -20.77
N ASN A 199 8.06 -21.71 -19.81
CA ASN A 199 7.73 -20.63 -18.89
C ASN A 199 8.92 -19.69 -18.80
N ILE A 200 8.70 -18.39 -19.02
CA ILE A 200 9.75 -17.38 -18.96
C ILE A 200 9.80 -16.74 -17.57
N PRO A 201 11.00 -16.33 -17.10
CA PRO A 201 11.15 -15.63 -15.83
C PRO A 201 10.26 -14.38 -15.74
N ALA A 202 9.30 -14.39 -14.82
CA ALA A 202 8.43 -13.27 -14.52
C ALA A 202 8.40 -13.04 -13.01
N TYR A 203 9.05 -11.98 -12.55
CA TYR A 203 9.21 -11.69 -11.13
C TYR A 203 8.68 -10.30 -10.79
N TYR A 204 8.20 -10.16 -9.56
CA TYR A 204 7.98 -8.84 -8.99
C TYR A 204 9.32 -8.22 -8.62
N ILE A 205 9.59 -7.04 -9.18
CA ILE A 205 10.73 -6.21 -8.78
C ILE A 205 10.17 -5.10 -7.89
N MET A 206 10.56 -5.13 -6.62
CA MET A 206 10.17 -4.11 -5.65
C MET A 206 11.08 -2.89 -5.80
N VAL A 207 10.51 -1.70 -5.60
CA VAL A 207 11.23 -0.43 -5.61
C VAL A 207 10.99 0.26 -4.28
N ASP A 208 12.07 0.61 -3.58
CA ASP A 208 12.02 1.29 -2.28
C ASP A 208 13.00 2.48 -2.26
N GLY A 209 12.46 3.69 -2.31
CA GLY A 209 13.25 4.91 -2.45
C GLY A 209 14.01 4.93 -3.79
N LEU A 210 15.35 4.93 -3.71
CA LEU A 210 16.23 4.86 -4.89
C LEU A 210 16.64 3.42 -5.24
N GLY A 211 16.33 2.47 -4.36
CA GLY A 211 16.64 1.05 -4.54
C GLY A 211 15.67 0.39 -5.51
N VAL A 212 16.22 -0.35 -6.48
CA VAL A 212 15.45 -1.16 -7.45
C VAL A 212 15.89 -2.62 -7.31
N GLY A 213 14.99 -3.49 -6.86
CA GLY A 213 15.25 -4.92 -6.68
C GLY A 213 16.11 -5.28 -5.46
N ASP A 214 16.48 -4.31 -4.63
CA ASP A 214 17.22 -4.50 -3.37
C ASP A 214 16.33 -5.00 -2.23
N VAL A 215 15.01 -4.79 -2.34
CA VAL A 215 14.02 -5.33 -1.40
C VAL A 215 13.52 -6.70 -1.88
N GLY A 216 14.14 -7.76 -1.38
CA GLY A 216 13.70 -9.15 -1.57
C GLY A 216 12.62 -9.61 -0.59
N GLU A 217 12.06 -10.81 -0.82
CA GLU A 217 11.04 -11.41 0.07
C GLU A 217 11.49 -11.55 1.52
N VAL A 218 12.78 -11.82 1.76
CA VAL A 218 13.36 -11.91 3.11
C VAL A 218 13.24 -10.58 3.85
N VAL A 219 13.58 -9.48 3.19
CA VAL A 219 13.46 -8.13 3.78
C VAL A 219 12.01 -7.79 4.10
N LEU A 220 11.07 -8.15 3.21
CA LEU A 220 9.64 -7.95 3.45
C LEU A 220 9.12 -8.80 4.62
N ARG A 221 9.55 -10.06 4.71
CA ARG A 221 9.21 -10.95 5.83
C ARG A 221 9.71 -10.38 7.15
N ASP A 222 10.94 -9.91 7.19
CA ASP A 222 11.55 -9.33 8.38
C ASP A 222 10.80 -8.05 8.80
N ARG A 223 10.47 -7.17 7.85
CA ARG A 223 9.62 -5.98 8.09
C ARG A 223 8.24 -6.37 8.67
N ARG A 224 7.60 -7.42 8.14
CA ARG A 224 6.29 -7.89 8.64
C ARG A 224 6.38 -8.39 10.08
N VAL A 225 7.39 -9.20 10.41
CA VAL A 225 7.62 -9.68 11.79
C VAL A 225 7.86 -8.51 12.73
N LEU A 226 8.72 -7.55 12.34
CA LEU A 226 8.99 -6.35 13.13
C LEU A 226 7.74 -5.51 13.37
N ALA A 227 6.88 -5.35 12.37
CA ALA A 227 5.65 -4.57 12.48
C ALA A 227 4.60 -5.23 13.39
N GLN A 228 4.52 -6.56 13.42
CA GLN A 228 3.51 -7.30 14.18
C GLN A 228 3.98 -7.62 15.61
N GLU A 229 5.21 -8.09 15.75
CA GLU A 229 5.71 -8.68 16.99
C GLU A 229 6.76 -7.81 17.68
N GLY A 230 7.32 -6.82 16.98
CA GLY A 230 8.46 -6.03 17.46
C GLY A 230 9.75 -6.83 17.49
N MET A 231 10.74 -6.31 18.21
CA MET A 231 12.04 -6.95 18.37
C MET A 231 12.63 -6.81 19.77
N VAL A 232 13.52 -7.74 20.09
CA VAL A 232 14.40 -7.74 21.25
C VAL A 232 15.83 -7.99 20.79
N VAL A 233 16.72 -7.03 21.04
CA VAL A 233 18.16 -7.17 20.84
C VAL A 233 18.79 -7.50 22.18
N VAL A 234 19.64 -8.52 22.22
CA VAL A 234 20.40 -8.88 23.42
C VAL A 234 21.87 -8.80 23.09
N ILE A 235 22.56 -7.84 23.72
CA ILE A 235 23.97 -7.58 23.53
C ILE A 235 24.72 -8.17 24.72
N ALA A 236 25.71 -9.00 24.45
CA ALA A 236 26.43 -9.76 25.46
C ALA A 236 27.92 -9.71 25.15
N THR A 237 28.72 -9.27 26.14
CA THR A 237 30.18 -9.21 26.00
C THR A 237 30.83 -10.39 26.72
N LEU A 238 31.60 -11.18 25.98
CA LEU A 238 32.29 -12.37 26.47
C LEU A 238 33.79 -12.16 26.47
N ASP A 239 34.45 -12.68 27.50
CA ASP A 239 35.91 -12.80 27.55
C ASP A 239 36.35 -14.01 26.71
N ARG A 240 37.27 -13.81 25.77
CA ARG A 240 37.69 -14.83 24.81
C ARG A 240 38.38 -16.04 25.45
N HIS A 241 39.06 -15.84 26.58
CA HIS A 241 39.84 -16.88 27.24
C HIS A 241 39.03 -17.72 28.23
N SER A 242 38.13 -17.07 28.97
CA SER A 242 37.33 -17.70 30.02
C SER A 242 35.92 -18.06 29.60
N GLY A 243 35.43 -17.53 28.47
CA GLY A 243 34.07 -17.75 27.98
C GLY A 243 32.99 -17.14 28.88
N LYS A 244 33.37 -16.25 29.80
CA LYS A 244 32.47 -15.63 30.78
C LYS A 244 31.97 -14.28 30.31
N PHE A 245 30.77 -13.91 30.76
CA PHE A 245 30.30 -12.55 30.62
C PHE A 245 31.19 -11.56 31.37
N LEU A 246 31.68 -10.56 30.67
CA LEU A 246 32.40 -9.43 31.28
C LEU A 246 31.43 -8.50 32.02
N LYS A 247 30.20 -8.35 31.51
CA LYS A 247 29.14 -7.50 32.06
C LYS A 247 27.77 -8.15 31.89
N ASN A 248 26.77 -7.62 32.58
CA ASN A 248 25.38 -8.04 32.36
C ASN A 248 24.97 -7.80 30.90
N PRO A 249 24.21 -8.72 30.28
CA PRO A 249 23.68 -8.49 28.95
C PRO A 249 22.77 -7.26 28.91
N ASP A 250 22.95 -6.44 27.88
CA ASP A 250 22.09 -5.31 27.59
C ASP A 250 20.94 -5.77 26.70
N ILE A 251 19.73 -5.39 27.10
CA ILE A 251 18.50 -5.81 26.43
C ILE A 251 17.81 -4.56 25.93
N ILE A 252 17.59 -4.50 24.62
CA ILE A 252 16.90 -3.41 23.94
C ILE A 252 15.63 -3.97 23.31
N SER A 253 14.49 -3.33 23.56
CA SER A 253 13.19 -3.69 22.97
C SER A 253 12.64 -2.53 22.17
N ARG A 254 12.02 -2.85 21.03
CA ARG A 254 11.29 -1.91 20.15
C ARG A 254 10.03 -2.59 19.64
N GLY A 255 8.87 -1.95 19.78
CA GLY A 255 7.59 -2.49 19.32
C GLY A 255 7.07 -3.74 20.07
N PHE A 256 7.84 -4.29 21.00
CA PHE A 256 7.49 -5.49 21.76
C PHE A 256 6.96 -5.15 23.16
N ILE A 257 7.85 -4.80 24.10
CA ILE A 257 7.49 -4.37 25.47
C ILE A 257 8.23 -3.08 25.86
N TYR A 258 7.60 -2.27 26.70
CA TYR A 258 8.24 -1.08 27.26
C TYR A 258 9.07 -1.45 28.50
N LEU A 259 10.40 -1.47 28.34
CA LEU A 259 11.32 -2.01 29.34
C LEU A 259 11.33 -1.22 30.65
N LYS A 260 11.03 0.09 30.62
CA LYS A 260 11.05 0.93 31.83
C LYS A 260 9.99 0.53 32.87
N GLU A 261 8.86 0.02 32.39
CA GLU A 261 7.74 -0.45 33.22
C GLU A 261 7.85 -1.95 33.58
N ASN A 262 8.81 -2.67 32.99
CA ASN A 262 8.94 -4.12 33.11
C ASN A 262 10.33 -4.53 33.65
N LYS A 263 10.82 -3.84 34.69
CA LYS A 263 12.18 -4.06 35.23
C LYS A 263 12.40 -5.50 35.72
N GLU A 264 11.44 -6.07 36.44
CA GLU A 264 11.52 -7.45 36.95
C GLU A 264 11.64 -8.47 35.81
N PHE A 265 10.86 -8.27 34.74
CA PHE A 265 10.91 -9.10 33.55
C PHE A 265 12.28 -9.07 32.88
N VAL A 266 12.89 -7.87 32.79
CA VAL A 266 14.24 -7.69 32.24
C VAL A 266 15.29 -8.38 33.10
N GLU A 267 15.18 -8.29 34.43
CA GLU A 267 16.11 -8.98 35.34
C GLU A 267 15.96 -10.51 35.29
N GLU A 268 14.73 -11.03 35.18
CA GLU A 268 14.47 -12.46 34.98
C GLU A 268 15.11 -12.95 33.68
N LEU A 269 14.96 -12.17 32.60
CA LEU A 269 15.58 -12.46 31.30
C LEU A 269 17.12 -12.44 31.38
N ARG A 270 17.71 -11.43 32.03
CA ARG A 270 19.15 -11.36 32.29
C ARG A 270 19.64 -12.57 33.07
N LYS A 271 18.93 -12.96 34.13
CA LYS A 271 19.26 -14.15 34.93
C LYS A 271 19.23 -15.42 34.08
N ARG A 272 18.24 -15.56 33.20
CA ARG A 272 18.10 -16.70 32.29
C ARG A 272 19.26 -16.78 31.30
N ILE A 273 19.68 -15.65 30.73
CA ILE A 273 20.83 -15.55 29.82
C ILE A 273 22.14 -15.87 30.55
N ARG A 274 22.34 -15.37 31.78
CA ARG A 274 23.53 -15.71 32.59
C ARG A 274 23.63 -17.20 32.87
N ASN A 275 22.52 -17.82 33.27
CA ASN A 275 22.46 -19.25 33.57
C ASN A 275 22.72 -20.13 32.35
N LEU A 276 22.48 -19.61 31.15
CA LEU A 276 22.68 -20.31 29.90
C LEU A 276 24.17 -20.52 29.61
N ILE A 277 24.97 -19.46 29.71
CA ILE A 277 26.40 -19.54 29.43
C ILE A 277 27.14 -20.26 30.55
N SER A 278 26.70 -20.14 31.81
CA SER A 278 27.31 -20.90 32.92
C SER A 278 27.19 -22.42 32.77
N ARG A 279 26.30 -22.90 31.91
CA ARG A 279 26.09 -24.34 31.65
C ARG A 279 26.93 -24.86 30.47
N ILE A 280 27.62 -23.99 29.74
CA ILE A 280 28.46 -24.40 28.62
C ILE A 280 29.84 -24.86 29.17
N PRO A 281 30.33 -26.06 28.83
CA PRO A 281 31.59 -26.60 29.35
C PRO A 281 32.81 -25.73 28.99
N ARG A 282 33.71 -25.49 29.94
CA ARG A 282 34.90 -24.62 29.79
C ARG A 282 35.99 -25.14 28.84
N HIS A 283 35.92 -26.41 28.42
CA HIS A 283 36.96 -27.08 27.65
C HIS A 283 36.68 -27.16 26.15
N GLN A 284 35.57 -26.58 25.68
CA GLN A 284 35.19 -26.59 24.27
C GLN A 284 35.34 -25.19 23.69
N GLN A 285 35.91 -25.09 22.49
CA GLN A 285 35.98 -23.82 21.75
C GLN A 285 34.54 -23.34 21.52
N LEU A 286 34.22 -22.17 22.06
CA LEU A 286 32.88 -21.60 22.02
C LEU A 286 32.55 -21.17 20.59
N GLU A 287 31.65 -21.89 19.94
CA GLU A 287 31.12 -21.48 18.64
C GLU A 287 30.08 -20.37 18.87
N THR A 288 30.42 -19.14 18.48
CA THR A 288 29.60 -17.95 18.73
C THR A 288 28.18 -18.11 18.16
N ASP A 289 28.03 -18.79 17.02
CA ASP A 289 26.73 -19.00 16.38
C ASP A 289 25.85 -20.01 17.14
N TYR A 290 26.46 -21.02 17.77
CA TYR A 290 25.75 -21.92 18.68
C TYR A 290 25.17 -21.16 19.88
N ILE A 291 25.98 -20.27 20.50
CA ILE A 291 25.51 -19.44 21.63
C ILE A 291 24.37 -18.51 21.18
N LYS A 292 24.51 -17.86 20.01
CA LYS A 292 23.44 -17.03 19.45
C LYS A 292 22.15 -17.83 19.25
N SER A 293 22.22 -19.04 18.69
CA SER A 293 21.04 -19.89 18.50
C SER A 293 20.41 -20.26 19.83
N LEU A 294 21.21 -20.72 20.79
CA LEU A 294 20.73 -21.12 22.10
C LEU A 294 20.10 -19.94 22.88
N MET A 295 20.70 -18.75 22.81
CA MET A 295 20.12 -17.53 23.35
C MET A 295 18.78 -17.22 22.69
N ARG A 296 18.71 -17.27 21.35
CA ARG A 296 17.48 -17.01 20.59
C ARG A 296 16.33 -17.92 21.02
N ASP A 297 16.57 -19.23 21.10
CA ASP A 297 15.53 -20.22 21.44
C ASP A 297 15.03 -20.03 22.88
N GLN A 298 15.96 -19.83 23.81
CA GLN A 298 15.64 -19.71 25.22
C GLN A 298 14.98 -18.38 25.56
N ILE A 299 15.44 -17.29 24.95
CA ILE A 299 14.75 -15.99 25.05
C ILE A 299 13.37 -16.14 24.41
N GLY A 300 13.27 -16.72 23.21
CA GLY A 300 12.00 -16.92 22.49
C GLY A 300 10.96 -17.67 23.30
N GLN A 301 11.34 -18.81 23.88
CA GLN A 301 10.44 -19.60 24.72
C GLN A 301 9.98 -18.82 25.96
N PHE A 302 10.88 -18.09 26.60
CA PHE A 302 10.55 -17.28 27.77
C PHE A 302 9.57 -16.15 27.44
N LEU A 303 9.87 -15.38 26.39
CA LEU A 303 9.04 -14.29 25.92
C LEU A 303 7.65 -14.81 25.53
N TYR A 304 7.57 -15.92 24.79
CA TYR A 304 6.31 -16.52 24.39
C TYR A 304 5.51 -17.04 25.59
N ASN A 305 6.13 -17.68 26.57
CA ASN A 305 5.43 -18.20 27.74
C ASN A 305 4.78 -17.08 28.56
N LYS A 306 5.46 -15.94 28.71
CA LYS A 306 4.99 -14.80 29.51
C LYS A 306 4.03 -13.88 28.75
N THR A 307 4.22 -13.72 27.44
CA THR A 307 3.53 -12.68 26.65
C THR A 307 2.66 -13.23 25.53
N LYS A 308 2.79 -14.52 25.20
CA LYS A 308 2.15 -15.20 24.05
C LYS A 308 2.47 -14.57 22.68
N ARG A 309 3.53 -13.77 22.62
CA ARG A 309 4.05 -13.08 21.43
C ARG A 309 5.45 -13.59 21.07
N ARG A 310 5.84 -13.43 19.81
CA ARG A 310 7.11 -13.96 19.26
C ARG A 310 7.89 -12.85 18.54
N PRO A 311 8.53 -11.93 19.29
CA PRO A 311 9.31 -10.88 18.68
C PRO A 311 10.51 -11.44 17.94
N MET A 312 11.03 -10.66 16.99
CA MET A 312 12.33 -10.94 16.40
C MET A 312 13.42 -10.81 17.47
N ILE A 313 14.19 -11.87 17.69
CA ILE A 313 15.27 -11.89 18.68
C ILE A 313 16.61 -11.82 17.97
N LEU A 314 17.40 -10.79 18.27
CA LEU A 314 18.71 -10.56 17.69
C LEU A 314 19.79 -10.62 18.80
N PRO A 315 20.43 -11.77 19.01
CA PRO A 315 21.55 -11.89 19.92
C PRO A 315 22.83 -11.36 19.24
N VAL A 316 23.51 -10.43 19.89
CA VAL A 316 24.79 -9.85 19.49
C VAL A 316 25.82 -10.23 20.55
N ILE A 317 26.84 -10.97 20.14
CA ILE A 317 27.94 -11.38 21.01
C ILE A 317 29.18 -10.60 20.60
N ILE A 318 29.80 -9.94 21.58
CA ILE A 318 31.05 -9.19 21.40
C ILE A 318 32.11 -9.94 22.22
N GLU A 319 33.11 -10.49 21.54
CA GLU A 319 34.26 -11.14 22.18
C GLU A 319 35.37 -10.10 22.41
N VAL A 320 35.89 -10.05 23.62
CA VAL A 320 36.99 -9.18 24.05
C VAL A 320 38.07 -10.03 24.70
#